data_AF-A0A6N8KWI0-F1
#
_entry.id   AF-A0A6N8KWI0-F1
#
_cell.length_a   1.000
_cell.length_b   1.000
_cell.length_c   1.000
_cell.angle_alpha   90.00
_cell.angle_beta   90.00
_cell.angle_gamma   90.00
#
_symmetry.space_group_name_H-M   'P 1'
#
loop_
_entity.id
_entity.type
_entity.pdbx_description
1 polymer ?
#
loop_
_entity_poly.entity_id
_entity_poly.type
_entity_poly.pdbx_seq_one_letter_code
_entity_poly.pdbx_strand_id
1 'polypeptide(L)' 'MTTLSSAFSTPLLLWQILLLIELIAKVFVIYKVLNFAAFSRVEKFVWVVFVLFIPVLGSLITYAYLFKKKQEKIEQAA' A
#
# COMPACT_ATOMS: atom_id res chain seq x y z
N MET A 1 8.70 33.87 14.22
CA MET A 1 8.43 32.49 14.65
C MET A 1 7.49 31.86 13.63
N THR A 2 7.98 30.81 12.97
CA THR A 2 7.41 30.18 11.77
C THR A 2 6.06 29.52 12.06
N THR A 3 5.03 29.88 11.31
CA THR A 3 3.70 29.24 11.26
C THR A 3 3.77 27.89 10.55
N LEU A 4 4.54 26.94 11.10
CA LEU A 4 4.66 25.58 10.56
C LEU A 4 3.47 24.67 10.96
N SER A 5 2.56 25.16 11.80
CA SER A 5 1.55 24.32 12.48
C SER A 5 0.20 24.19 11.76
N SER A 6 -0.05 24.90 10.65
CA SER A 6 -1.39 24.95 10.02
C SER A 6 -1.56 24.09 8.76
N ALA A 7 -0.53 23.35 8.33
CA ALA A 7 -0.52 22.65 7.03
C ALA A 7 -0.59 21.11 7.12
N PHE A 8 -0.79 20.54 8.31
CA PHE A 8 -1.13 19.11 8.40
C PHE A 8 -2.60 18.94 8.03
N SER A 9 -2.87 18.63 6.77
CA SER A 9 -4.20 18.27 6.32
C SER A 9 -4.67 17.04 7.11
N THR A 10 -5.68 17.18 7.97
CA THR A 10 -6.32 16.08 8.72
C THR A 10 -6.54 14.81 7.90
N PRO A 11 -6.99 14.87 6.61
CA PRO A 11 -7.08 13.66 5.78
C PRO A 11 -5.74 12.98 5.51
N LEU A 12 -4.64 13.74 5.37
CA LEU A 12 -3.31 13.17 5.17
C LEU A 12 -2.84 12.38 6.40
N LEU A 13 -3.12 12.89 7.60
CA LEU A 13 -2.81 12.21 8.85
C LEU A 13 -3.64 10.92 9.01
N LEU A 14 -4.92 10.97 8.64
CA LEU A 14 -5.78 9.77 8.60
C LEU A 14 -5.22 8.72 7.62
N TRP A 15 -4.78 9.13 6.43
CA TRP A 15 -4.12 8.24 5.46
C TRP A 15 -2.85 7.61 6.02
N GLN A 16 -2.03 8.38 6.75
CA GLN A 16 -0.82 7.86 7.40
C GLN A 16 -1.13 6.82 8.48
N ILE A 17 -2.18 7.04 9.29
CA ILE A 17 -2.62 6.05 10.29
C ILE A 17 -3.11 4.77 9.61
N LEU A 18 -3.91 4.89 8.55
CA LEU A 18 -4.38 3.73 7.78
C LEU A 18 -3.21 2.93 7.19
N LEU A 19 -2.23 3.61 6.61
CA LEU A 19 -1.00 2.97 6.10
C LEU A 19 -0.21 2.28 7.21
N LEU A 20 -0.14 2.88 8.40
CA LEU A 20 0.55 2.28 9.54
C LEU A 20 -0.17 1.02 10.04
N ILE A 21 -1.51 1.05 10.15
CA ILE A 21 -2.32 -0.12 10.51
C ILE A 21 -2.12 -1.24 9.50
N GLU A 22 -2.11 -0.90 8.20
CA GLU A 22 -1.87 -1.86 7.12
C GLU A 22 -0.49 -2.52 7.23
N LEU A 23 0.54 -1.74 7.53
CA LEU A 23 1.89 -2.25 7.76
C LEU A 23 1.94 -3.20 8.97
N ILE A 24 1.31 -2.83 10.08
CA ILE A 24 1.25 -3.67 11.29
C ILE A 24 0.53 -4.98 10.99
N ALA A 25 -0.61 -4.92 10.28
CA ALA A 25 -1.37 -6.10 9.87
C ALA A 25 -0.52 -7.04 9.00
N LYS A 26 0.27 -6.51 8.05
CA LYS A 26 1.18 -7.33 7.24
C LYS A 26 2.24 -8.03 8.07
N VAL A 27 2.90 -7.32 8.97
CA VAL A 27 3.90 -7.91 9.87
C VAL A 27 3.26 -9.02 10.72
N PHE A 28 2.04 -8.79 11.23
CA PHE A 28 1.30 -9.81 11.97
C PHE A 28 0.97 -11.04 11.13
N VAL A 29 0.53 -10.86 9.88
CA VAL A 29 0.25 -11.96 8.95
C VAL A 29 1.52 -12.76 8.65
N ILE A 30 2.64 -12.09 8.35
CA ILE A 30 3.94 -12.73 8.12
C ILE A 30 4.36 -13.53 9.35
N TYR A 31 4.27 -12.94 10.54
CA TYR A 31 4.57 -13.63 11.80
C TYR A 31 3.70 -14.88 11.98
N LYS A 32 2.39 -14.76 11.75
CA LYS A 32 1.44 -15.89 11.81
C LYS A 32 1.81 -17.00 10.84
N VAL A 33 2.12 -16.68 9.58
CA VAL A 33 2.51 -17.64 8.55
C VAL A 33 3.81 -18.35 8.92
N LEU A 34 4.82 -17.62 9.38
CA LEU A 34 6.12 -18.18 9.74
C LEU A 34 6.00 -19.14 10.95
N ASN A 35 5.20 -18.77 11.95
CA ASN A 35 4.97 -19.57 13.16
C ASN A 35 3.89 -20.64 12.99
N PHE A 36 3.20 -20.69 11.85
CA PHE A 36 2.22 -21.72 11.60
C PHE A 36 2.93 -23.06 11.39
N ALA A 37 2.67 -24.03 12.27
CA ALA A 37 3.30 -25.35 12.21
C ALA A 37 2.79 -26.19 11.03
N ALA A 38 1.57 -25.94 10.55
CA ALA A 38 0.95 -26.71 9.47
C ALA A 38 1.45 -26.32 8.07
N PHE A 39 2.08 -25.15 7.90
CA PHE A 39 2.62 -24.78 6.59
C PHE A 39 3.99 -25.40 6.35
N SER A 40 4.14 -26.00 5.18
CA SER A 40 5.43 -26.40 4.64
C SER A 40 6.31 -25.18 4.34
N ARG A 41 7.61 -25.40 4.18
CA ARG A 41 8.58 -24.33 3.86
C ARG A 41 8.20 -23.58 2.58
N VAL A 42 7.69 -24.29 1.57
CA VAL A 42 7.27 -23.71 0.28
C VAL A 42 6.02 -22.85 0.46
N GLU A 43 5.01 -23.34 1.18
CA GLU A 43 3.79 -22.56 1.44
C GLU A 43 4.08 -21.29 2.23
N LYS A 44 4.97 -21.35 3.24
CA LYS A 44 5.42 -20.16 3.97
C LYS A 44 6.07 -19.13 3.04
N PHE A 45 6.94 -19.59 2.13
CA PHE A 45 7.58 -18.71 1.15
C PHE A 45 6.55 -18.06 0.22
N VAL A 46 5.63 -18.85 -0.35
CA VAL A 46 4.57 -18.34 -1.23
C VAL A 46 3.72 -17.29 -0.53
N TRP A 47 3.32 -17.52 0.73
CA TRP A 47 2.53 -16.56 1.50
C TRP A 47 3.29 -15.26 1.77
N VAL A 48 4.58 -15.33 2.13
CA VAL A 48 5.40 -14.13 2.35
C VAL A 48 5.56 -13.33 1.05
N VAL A 49 5.84 -14.01 -0.07
CA VAL A 49 5.92 -13.39 -1.39
C VAL A 49 4.58 -12.73 -1.75
N PHE A 50 3.47 -13.42 -1.54
CA PHE A 50 2.13 -12.88 -1.82
C PHE A 50 1.86 -11.59 -1.03
N VAL A 51 2.10 -11.60 0.29
CA VAL A 51 1.91 -10.41 1.15
C VAL A 51 2.78 -9.22 0.73
N LEU A 52 4.00 -9.49 0.24
CA LEU A 52 4.91 -8.45 -0.25
C LEU A 52 4.53 -7.91 -1.63
N PHE A 53 3.96 -8.73 -2.52
CA PHE A 53 3.61 -8.34 -3.89
C PHE A 53 2.26 -7.62 -4.00
N ILE A 54 1.31 -7.82 -3.08
CA ILE A 54 0.04 -7.08 -3.04
C ILE A 54 0.20 -5.55 -3.16
N PRO A 55 1.05 -4.88 -2.34
CA PRO A 55 1.24 -3.42 -2.45
C PRO A 55 1.87 -2.99 -3.78
N VAL A 56 2.71 -3.86 -4.39
CA VAL A 56 3.31 -3.58 -5.71
C VAL A 56 2.25 -3.65 -6.81
N LEU A 57 1.34 -4.62 -6.75
CA LEU A 57 0.23 -4.71 -7.70
C LEU A 57 -0.73 -3.52 -7.55
N GLY A 58 -1.04 -3.12 -6.30
CA GLY A 58 -1.87 -1.96 -6.04
C GLY A 58 -1.30 -0.65 -6.59
N SER A 59 0.02 -0.44 -6.45
CA SER A 59 0.69 0.75 -6.99
C SER A 59 0.74 0.75 -8.52
N LEU A 60 0.98 -0.41 -9.15
CA LEU A 60 0.95 -0.56 -10.61
C LEU A 60 -0.43 -0.24 -11.21
N ILE A 61 -1.51 -0.76 -10.61
CA ILE A 61 -2.88 -0.50 -11.08
C ILE A 61 -3.22 0.98 -10.91
N THR A 62 -2.87 1.57 -9.76
CA THR A 62 -3.12 2.99 -9.50
C THR A 62 -2.34 3.88 -10.48
N TYR A 63 -1.09 3.55 -10.76
CA TYR A 63 -0.26 4.26 -11.73
C TYR A 63 -0.85 4.19 -13.14
N ALA A 64 -1.25 3.01 -13.60
CA ALA A 64 -1.88 2.82 -14.91
C ALA A 64 -3.18 3.63 -15.04
N TYR A 65 -4.01 3.64 -14.00
CA TYR A 65 -5.25 4.42 -13.97
C TYR A 65 -5.01 5.94 -14.05
N LEU A 66 -4.05 6.45 -13.27
CA LEU A 66 -3.68 7.87 -13.30
C LEU A 66 -3.09 8.27 -14.67
N PHE A 67 -2.30 7.39 -15.29
CA PHE A 67 -1.73 7.63 -16.61
C PHE A 67 -2.82 7.73 -17.68
N LYS A 68 -3.79 6.81 -17.67
CA LYS A 68 -4.95 6.84 -18.58
C LYS A 68 -5.78 8.12 -18.41
N LYS A 69 -6.11 8.49 -17.18
CA LYS A 69 -6.86 9.72 -16.88
C LYS A 69 -6.14 10.99 -17.33
N LYS A 70 -4.80 10.99 -17.31
CA LYS A 70 -3.98 12.10 -17.79
C LYS A 70 -4.04 12.22 -19.31
N GLN A 71 -4.03 11.10 -20.05
CA GLN A 71 -4.18 11.09 -21.50
C GLN A 71 -5.55 11.61 -21.94
N GLU A 72 -6.63 11.15 -21.29
CA GLU A 72 -8.01 11.60 -21.59
C GLU A 72 -8.17 13.13 -21.41
N LYS A 73 -7.50 13.72 -20.42
CA LYS A 73 -7.52 15.19 -20.23
C LYS A 73 -6.74 15.96 -21.29
N ILE A 74 -5.69 15.38 -21.88
CA ILE A 74 -4.91 16.03 -22.93
C ILE A 74 -5.71 16.01 -24.24
N GLU A 75 -6.42 14.92 -24.52
CA GLU A 75 -7.26 14.78 -25.71
C GLU A 75 -8.49 15.69 -25.70
N GLN A 76 -9.08 15.96 -24.53
CA GLN A 76 -10.19 16.92 -24.39
C GLN A 76 -9.76 18.39 -24.43
N ALA A 77 -8.45 18.67 -24.31
CA ALA A 77 -7.89 20.01 -24.34
C ALA A 77 -7.24 20.37 -25.70
N ALA A 78 -7.25 19.43 -26.65
CA ALA A 78 -6.80 19.58 -28.04
C ALA A 78 -8.00 19.77 -28.97
#